data_AF-A0A950AL51-F1
#
_entry.id   AF-A0A950AL51-F1
#
_cell.length_a   1.000
_cell.length_b   1.000
_cell.length_c   1.000
_cell.angle_alpha   90.00
_cell.angle_beta   90.00
_cell.angle_gamma   90.00
#
_symmetry.space_group_name_H-M   'P 1'
#
loop_
_entity.id
_entity.type
_entity.pdbx_description
1 polymer ?
#
loop_
_entity_poly.entity_id
_entity_poly.type
_entity_poly.pdbx_seq_one_letter_code
_entity_poly.pdbx_strand_id
1 'polypeptide(L)'
;MSQDVENIKPCYPLFRGEEYRENLANKKALYEDAHDAERVKQVFEWTTSEEYKELNFQREALTINPAKACQPLGAVLCALGFEKTLPYVHGSQGCVAYFRTYFNRHFKEPVACVSDSMTEDAAVFGGQKNMFAGLENARALYKPEMIAISTTCMAEVIGDDLNAFINNAKKNGHIPQDFPTPFAHTPSFVGSHVTGWDNMFEGILRYFTLNEMADKKPGSNGKLNIVPGFETYLGNFRVIKRMLTEMGVDYTFLSDPEEVLDTP
;
A
#
# COMPACT_ATOMS: atom_id res chain seq x y z
N MET A 1 -14.42 29.19 -27.96
CA MET A 1 -14.59 28.53 -26.65
C MET A 1 -15.10 29.49 -25.58
N SER A 2 -16.41 29.57 -25.40
CA SER A 2 -17.01 30.41 -24.36
C SER A 2 -17.37 29.58 -23.13
N GLN A 3 -16.92 30.03 -21.97
CA GLN A 3 -17.54 29.68 -20.70
C GLN A 3 -18.51 30.79 -20.35
N ASP A 4 -19.66 30.45 -19.80
CA ASP A 4 -20.51 31.39 -19.09
C ASP A 4 -19.97 31.50 -17.66
N VAL A 5 -19.61 32.71 -17.22
CA VAL A 5 -19.04 32.91 -15.86
C VAL A 5 -20.05 32.54 -14.78
N GLU A 6 -21.34 32.68 -15.06
CA GLU A 6 -22.43 32.31 -14.14
C GLU A 6 -22.79 30.82 -14.23
N ASN A 7 -22.25 30.09 -15.22
CA ASN A 7 -22.54 28.68 -15.45
C ASN A 7 -21.36 27.94 -16.11
N ILE A 8 -20.25 27.87 -15.37
CA ILE A 8 -19.03 27.21 -15.84
C ILE A 8 -19.29 25.71 -16.02
N LYS A 9 -19.01 25.20 -17.22
CA LYS A 9 -19.13 23.78 -17.55
C LYS A 9 -17.78 23.08 -17.31
N PRO A 10 -17.69 22.09 -16.39
CA PRO A 10 -16.51 21.25 -16.29
C PRO A 10 -16.40 20.31 -17.50
N CYS A 11 -15.35 19.49 -17.56
CA CYS A 11 -15.03 18.64 -18.72
C CYS A 11 -16.26 17.93 -19.32
N TYR A 12 -17.14 17.38 -18.47
CA TYR A 12 -18.51 17.05 -18.81
C TYR A 12 -19.47 18.07 -18.18
N PRO A 13 -20.30 18.82 -18.95
CA PRO A 13 -20.61 18.60 -20.36
C PRO A 13 -19.84 19.50 -21.35
N LEU A 14 -18.78 20.23 -20.96
CA LEU A 14 -18.08 21.19 -21.83
C LEU A 14 -17.76 20.64 -23.23
N PHE A 15 -17.17 19.45 -23.28
CA PHE A 15 -16.75 18.82 -24.55
C PHE A 15 -17.91 18.26 -25.40
N ARG A 16 -19.16 18.38 -24.95
CA ARG A 16 -20.36 18.08 -25.75
C ARG A 16 -20.81 19.26 -26.61
N GLY A 17 -20.26 20.46 -26.40
CA GLY A 17 -20.52 21.62 -27.23
C GLY A 17 -20.10 21.39 -28.69
N GLU A 18 -20.80 22.04 -29.62
CA GLU A 18 -20.61 21.86 -31.07
C GLU A 18 -19.16 22.11 -31.51
N GLU A 19 -18.56 23.22 -31.06
CA GLU A 19 -17.16 23.59 -31.34
C GLU A 19 -16.18 22.47 -30.93
N TYR A 20 -16.35 21.87 -29.75
CA TYR A 20 -15.50 20.78 -29.29
C TYR A 20 -15.78 19.46 -30.03
N ARG A 21 -17.03 19.18 -30.37
CA ARG A 21 -17.37 17.99 -31.16
C ARG A 21 -16.75 18.05 -32.55
N GLU A 22 -16.80 19.21 -33.20
CA GLU A 22 -16.15 19.44 -34.50
C GLU A 22 -14.63 19.33 -34.37
N ASN A 23 -14.04 19.99 -33.37
CA ASN A 23 -12.59 19.91 -33.14
C ASN A 23 -12.10 18.47 -32.92
N LEU A 24 -12.80 17.69 -32.09
CA LEU A 24 -12.48 16.28 -31.83
C LEU A 24 -12.69 15.41 -33.09
N ALA A 25 -13.72 15.69 -33.89
CA ALA A 25 -13.94 15.00 -35.17
C ALA A 25 -12.82 15.28 -36.16
N ASN A 26 -12.38 16.54 -36.29
CA ASN A 26 -11.26 16.94 -37.14
C ASN A 26 -9.96 16.29 -36.65
N LYS A 27 -9.71 16.27 -35.33
CA LYS A 27 -8.55 15.58 -34.76
C LYS A 27 -8.52 14.11 -35.18
N LYS A 28 -9.64 13.41 -35.02
CA LYS A 28 -9.79 12.00 -35.38
C LYS A 28 -9.59 11.77 -36.88
N ALA A 29 -10.20 12.60 -37.73
CA ALA A 29 -10.18 12.43 -39.18
C ALA A 29 -8.82 12.76 -39.81
N LEU A 30 -8.10 13.73 -39.26
CA LEU A 30 -6.88 14.27 -39.88
C LEU A 30 -5.58 13.71 -39.31
N TYR A 31 -5.59 13.22 -38.06
CA TYR A 31 -4.33 12.95 -37.33
C TYR A 31 -4.28 11.67 -36.50
N GLU A 32 -5.36 10.88 -36.39
CA GLU A 32 -5.39 9.70 -35.51
C GLU A 32 -5.30 8.36 -36.23
N ASP A 33 -5.39 8.31 -37.57
CA ASP A 33 -5.46 7.07 -38.37
C ASP A 33 -6.43 6.04 -37.77
N ALA A 34 -7.57 6.53 -37.27
CA ALA A 34 -8.50 5.72 -36.51
C ALA A 34 -9.16 4.64 -37.38
N HIS A 35 -9.29 3.43 -36.84
CA HIS A 35 -10.16 2.42 -37.43
C HIS A 35 -11.58 2.97 -37.62
N ASP A 36 -12.23 2.56 -38.71
CA ASP A 36 -13.60 2.96 -39.00
C ASP A 36 -14.57 2.42 -37.93
N ALA A 37 -15.72 3.08 -37.81
CA ALA A 37 -16.67 2.77 -36.74
C ALA A 37 -17.25 1.35 -36.86
N GLU A 38 -17.38 0.81 -38.08
CA GLU A 38 -17.89 -0.53 -38.30
C GLU A 38 -16.88 -1.58 -37.83
N ARG A 39 -15.60 -1.38 -38.13
CA ARG A 39 -14.52 -2.25 -37.64
C ARG A 39 -14.44 -2.25 -36.11
N VAL A 40 -14.52 -1.08 -35.47
CA VAL A 40 -14.52 -0.97 -34.01
C VAL A 40 -15.70 -1.75 -33.41
N LYS A 41 -16.90 -1.58 -33.98
CA LYS A 41 -18.11 -2.28 -33.54
C LYS A 41 -17.97 -3.79 -33.72
N GLN A 42 -17.50 -4.26 -34.87
CA GLN A 42 -17.29 -5.66 -35.17
C GLN A 42 -16.33 -6.32 -34.16
N VAL A 43 -15.19 -5.67 -33.88
CA VAL A 43 -14.22 -6.20 -32.90
C VAL A 43 -14.81 -6.21 -31.50
N PHE A 44 -15.54 -5.16 -31.11
CA PHE A 44 -16.23 -5.12 -29.82
C PHE A 44 -17.23 -6.28 -29.67
N GLU A 45 -18.08 -6.52 -30.67
CA GLU A 45 -19.04 -7.64 -30.68
C GLU A 45 -18.31 -8.98 -30.57
N TRP A 46 -17.19 -9.17 -31.30
CA TRP A 46 -16.36 -10.36 -31.15
C TRP A 46 -15.80 -10.52 -29.73
N THR A 47 -15.37 -9.44 -29.06
CA THR A 47 -14.89 -9.53 -27.67
C THR A 47 -15.96 -9.99 -26.66
N THR A 48 -17.24 -9.98 -27.06
CA THR A 48 -18.36 -10.50 -26.24
C THR A 48 -18.75 -11.94 -26.56
N SER A 49 -18.11 -12.57 -27.55
CA SER A 49 -18.42 -13.92 -28.01
C SER A 49 -17.81 -15.02 -27.13
N GLU A 50 -18.34 -16.25 -27.22
CA GLU A 50 -17.77 -17.41 -26.53
C GLU A 50 -16.40 -17.80 -27.11
N GLU A 51 -16.21 -17.62 -28.42
CA GLU A 51 -14.91 -17.83 -29.09
C GLU A 51 -13.81 -16.95 -28.46
N TYR A 52 -14.09 -15.64 -28.29
CA TYR A 52 -13.13 -14.74 -27.67
C TYR A 52 -12.89 -15.10 -26.21
N LYS A 53 -13.93 -15.54 -25.49
CA LYS A 53 -13.78 -16.01 -24.11
C LYS A 53 -12.83 -17.20 -24.05
N GLU A 54 -12.97 -18.21 -24.91
CA GLU A 54 -12.04 -19.34 -24.95
C GLU A 54 -10.59 -18.90 -25.16
N LEU A 55 -10.33 -18.02 -26.15
CA LEU A 55 -9.00 -17.43 -26.38
C LEU A 55 -8.48 -16.63 -25.19
N ASN A 56 -9.36 -15.86 -24.55
CA ASN A 56 -9.03 -15.03 -23.39
C ASN A 56 -8.59 -15.89 -22.19
N PHE A 57 -9.21 -17.04 -21.98
CA PHE A 57 -8.88 -17.99 -20.91
C PHE A 57 -7.66 -18.88 -21.21
N GLN A 58 -7.17 -18.90 -22.46
CA GLN A 58 -5.92 -19.56 -22.84
C GLN A 58 -4.66 -18.70 -22.58
N ARG A 59 -4.80 -17.48 -22.05
CA ARG A 59 -3.64 -16.61 -21.77
C ARG A 59 -2.78 -17.16 -20.63
N GLU A 60 -1.47 -17.24 -20.87
CA GLU A 60 -0.50 -17.72 -19.88
C GLU A 60 0.44 -16.60 -19.37
N ALA A 61 0.66 -15.54 -20.15
CA ALA A 61 1.63 -14.49 -19.84
C ALA A 61 1.01 -13.10 -19.64
N LEU A 62 -0.01 -12.76 -20.44
CA LEU A 62 -0.63 -11.44 -20.39
C LEU A 62 -1.68 -11.39 -19.27
N THR A 63 -1.55 -10.41 -18.38
CA THR A 63 -2.59 -10.05 -17.40
C THR A 63 -3.23 -8.73 -17.80
N ILE A 64 -4.57 -8.66 -17.74
CA ILE A 64 -5.37 -7.45 -18.03
C ILE A 64 -6.29 -7.24 -16.84
N ASN A 65 -6.37 -6.00 -16.34
CA ASN A 65 -7.23 -5.60 -15.21
C ASN A 65 -7.10 -6.53 -13.98
N PRO A 66 -5.90 -6.61 -13.37
CA PRO A 66 -5.69 -7.49 -12.22
C PRO A 66 -6.58 -7.08 -11.03
N ALA A 67 -7.15 -8.07 -10.34
CA ALA A 67 -7.91 -7.89 -9.10
C ALA A 67 -7.04 -8.14 -7.85
N LYS A 68 -5.80 -7.66 -7.85
CA LYS A 68 -4.87 -7.74 -6.73
C LYS A 68 -3.85 -6.59 -6.78
N ALA A 69 -3.31 -6.24 -5.62
CA ALA A 69 -2.14 -5.36 -5.48
C ALA A 69 -0.91 -6.13 -4.94
N CYS A 70 0.22 -5.45 -4.80
CA CYS A 70 1.48 -6.05 -4.34
C CYS A 70 1.66 -6.00 -2.81
N GLN A 71 2.56 -6.83 -2.28
CA GLN A 71 2.80 -7.03 -0.84
C GLN A 71 2.95 -5.75 0.01
N PRO A 72 3.87 -4.80 -0.30
CA PRO A 72 4.12 -3.67 0.59
C PRO A 72 2.90 -2.77 0.81
N LEU A 73 1.88 -2.80 -0.06
CA LEU A 73 0.60 -2.14 0.21
C LEU A 73 -0.05 -2.67 1.49
N GLY A 74 -0.03 -3.99 1.69
CA GLY A 74 -0.56 -4.63 2.90
C GLY A 74 0.30 -4.41 4.12
N ALA A 75 1.62 -4.41 3.97
CA ALA A 75 2.53 -4.09 5.07
C ALA A 75 2.30 -2.68 5.61
N VAL A 76 2.11 -1.70 4.71
CA VAL A 76 1.78 -0.33 5.09
C VAL A 76 0.46 -0.28 5.89
N LEU A 77 -0.59 -0.95 5.41
CA LEU A 77 -1.88 -0.97 6.13
C LEU A 77 -1.77 -1.63 7.51
N CYS A 78 -1.03 -2.75 7.62
CA CYS A 78 -0.75 -3.40 8.90
C CYS A 78 -0.05 -2.45 9.87
N ALA A 79 0.99 -1.76 9.41
CA ALA A 79 1.78 -0.83 10.21
C ALA A 79 0.98 0.37 10.71
N LEU A 80 0.03 0.90 9.92
CA LEU A 80 -0.86 1.99 10.33
C LEU A 80 -1.72 1.63 11.54
N GLY A 81 -1.97 0.34 11.79
CA GLY A 81 -2.78 -0.11 12.92
C GLY A 81 -2.07 -0.15 14.27
N PHE A 82 -0.83 0.34 14.36
CA PHE A 82 -0.08 0.39 15.62
C PHE A 82 0.11 1.83 16.09
N GLU A 83 0.04 2.04 17.41
CA GLU A 83 0.13 3.36 18.02
C GLU A 83 1.40 4.10 17.59
N LYS A 84 1.23 5.36 17.14
CA LYS A 84 2.32 6.27 16.71
C LYS A 84 3.39 5.59 15.86
N THR A 85 2.96 4.68 15.00
CA THR A 85 3.84 3.91 14.14
C THR A 85 3.94 4.57 12.77
N LEU A 86 5.17 4.71 12.27
CA LEU A 86 5.41 5.18 10.92
C LEU A 86 5.68 3.98 9.99
N PRO A 87 4.80 3.71 9.01
CA PRO A 87 5.11 2.79 7.93
C PRO A 87 6.31 3.30 7.13
N TYR A 88 7.30 2.44 6.95
CA TYR A 88 8.52 2.73 6.24
C TYR A 88 8.75 1.63 5.21
N VAL A 89 8.96 2.00 3.94
CA VAL A 89 9.23 1.04 2.87
C VAL A 89 10.63 1.30 2.34
N HIS A 90 11.55 0.40 2.68
CA HIS A 90 12.92 0.38 2.18
C HIS A 90 12.95 0.13 0.67
N GLY A 91 13.57 1.03 -0.08
CA GLY A 91 13.69 0.92 -1.53
C GLY A 91 13.19 2.13 -2.32
N SER A 92 12.49 1.86 -3.42
CA SER A 92 12.13 2.90 -4.39
C SER A 92 10.96 3.76 -3.92
N GLN A 93 11.16 5.08 -3.91
CA GLN A 93 10.16 6.05 -3.46
C GLN A 93 8.88 6.10 -4.30
N GLY A 94 8.95 5.69 -5.57
CA GLY A 94 7.78 5.63 -6.45
C GLY A 94 6.69 4.70 -5.91
N CYS A 95 7.09 3.61 -5.26
CA CYS A 95 6.18 2.66 -4.61
C CYS A 95 5.36 3.35 -3.51
N VAL A 96 6.02 4.10 -2.63
CA VAL A 96 5.38 4.79 -1.50
C VAL A 96 4.38 5.84 -1.97
N ALA A 97 4.69 6.59 -3.04
CA ALA A 97 3.74 7.53 -3.64
C ALA A 97 2.46 6.82 -4.10
N TYR A 98 2.57 5.65 -4.74
CA TYR A 98 1.42 4.86 -5.16
C TYR A 98 0.62 4.32 -3.97
N PHE A 99 1.26 3.76 -2.95
CA PHE A 99 0.54 3.19 -1.80
C PHE A 99 -0.27 4.25 -1.05
N ARG A 100 0.35 5.41 -0.78
CA ARG A 100 -0.33 6.55 -0.17
C ARG A 100 -1.52 6.99 -1.01
N THR A 101 -1.31 7.23 -2.30
CA THR A 101 -2.37 7.67 -3.22
C THR A 101 -3.51 6.65 -3.33
N TYR A 102 -3.19 5.35 -3.33
CA TYR A 102 -4.18 4.27 -3.42
C TYR A 102 -5.12 4.30 -2.21
N PHE A 103 -4.56 4.38 -1.00
CA PHE A 103 -5.35 4.48 0.22
C PHE A 103 -6.02 5.85 0.39
N ASN A 104 -5.39 6.97 0.00
CA ASN A 104 -6.04 8.29 0.02
C ASN A 104 -7.30 8.30 -0.83
N ARG A 105 -7.27 7.66 -2.00
CA ARG A 105 -8.45 7.57 -2.87
C ARG A 105 -9.56 6.69 -2.27
N HIS A 106 -9.22 5.70 -1.47
CA HIS A 106 -10.18 4.81 -0.81
C HIS A 106 -10.79 5.47 0.42
N PHE A 107 -9.97 5.86 1.40
CA PHE A 107 -10.43 6.39 2.69
C PHE A 107 -10.77 7.88 2.68
N LYS A 108 -10.29 8.63 1.68
CA LYS A 108 -10.34 10.11 1.64
C LYS A 108 -9.55 10.81 2.75
N GLU A 109 -8.73 10.06 3.47
CA GLU A 109 -7.88 10.54 4.55
C GLU A 109 -6.41 10.64 4.15
N PRO A 110 -5.60 11.43 4.86
CA PRO A 110 -4.14 11.38 4.79
C PRO A 110 -3.61 9.98 5.10
N VAL A 111 -2.55 9.57 4.40
CA VAL A 111 -1.88 8.30 4.64
C VAL A 111 -0.38 8.56 4.73
N ALA A 112 0.15 8.40 5.95
CA ALA A 112 1.56 8.60 6.25
C ALA A 112 2.34 7.32 5.93
N CYS A 113 3.38 7.45 5.11
CA CYS A 113 4.33 6.39 4.80
C CYS A 113 5.58 7.04 4.22
N VAL A 114 6.76 6.55 4.60
CA VAL A 114 8.05 7.08 4.12
C VAL A 114 8.82 6.05 3.31
N SER A 115 9.78 6.57 2.55
CA SER A 115 10.76 5.86 1.74
C SER A 115 12.14 6.40 2.12
N ASP A 116 13.18 5.58 1.99
CA ASP A 116 14.58 6.03 2.02
C ASP A 116 15.21 6.25 0.65
N SER A 117 14.40 6.13 -0.39
CA SER A 117 14.64 6.68 -1.72
C SER A 117 15.91 6.14 -2.33
N MET A 118 16.00 4.81 -2.38
CA MET A 118 17.05 4.12 -3.11
C MET A 118 17.01 4.50 -4.59
N THR A 119 18.17 4.86 -5.12
CA THR A 119 18.42 5.18 -6.53
C THR A 119 19.29 4.11 -7.17
N GLU A 120 19.61 4.26 -8.45
CA GLU A 120 20.43 3.31 -9.20
C GLU A 120 21.80 3.04 -8.56
N ASP A 121 22.41 4.03 -7.90
CA ASP A 121 23.70 3.87 -7.20
C ASP A 121 23.65 2.76 -6.12
N ALA A 122 22.48 2.57 -5.49
CA ALA A 122 22.31 1.55 -4.48
C ALA A 122 22.25 0.13 -5.07
N ALA A 123 22.07 -0.02 -6.39
CA ALA A 123 22.22 -1.31 -7.05
C ALA A 123 23.67 -1.83 -7.03
N VAL A 124 24.66 -0.94 -6.87
CA VAL A 124 26.08 -1.32 -6.78
C VAL A 124 26.49 -1.65 -5.34
N PHE A 125 26.00 -0.88 -4.36
CA PHE A 125 26.52 -0.91 -2.98
C PHE A 125 25.50 -1.35 -1.92
N GLY A 126 24.26 -1.67 -2.31
CA GLY A 126 23.15 -1.93 -1.40
C GLY A 126 22.58 -0.67 -0.75
N GLY A 127 21.41 -0.81 -0.12
CA GLY A 127 20.65 0.28 0.48
C GLY A 127 21.06 0.68 1.89
N GLN A 128 22.21 0.24 2.41
CA GLN A 128 22.55 0.43 3.83
C GLN A 128 22.63 1.90 4.25
N LYS A 129 23.27 2.75 3.44
CA LYS A 129 23.36 4.19 3.72
C LYS A 129 21.99 4.86 3.68
N ASN A 130 21.09 4.40 2.81
CA ASN A 130 19.71 4.83 2.75
C ASN A 130 18.99 4.48 4.05
N MET A 131 19.13 3.25 4.55
CA MET A 131 18.53 2.85 5.84
C MET A 131 19.02 3.72 7.00
N PHE A 132 20.32 4.02 7.07
CA PHE A 132 20.90 4.85 8.13
C PHE A 132 20.29 6.26 8.15
N ALA A 133 20.39 6.97 7.03
CA ALA A 133 19.87 8.33 6.91
C ALA A 133 18.34 8.35 6.98
N GLY A 134 17.67 7.36 6.40
CA GLY A 134 16.22 7.24 6.36
C GLY A 134 15.63 7.10 7.76
N LEU A 135 16.15 6.20 8.59
CA LEU A 135 15.70 6.02 9.97
C LEU A 135 15.95 7.26 10.84
N GLU A 136 17.14 7.86 10.72
CA GLU A 136 17.51 9.07 11.46
C GLU A 136 16.58 10.25 11.10
N ASN A 137 16.39 10.49 9.80
CA ASN A 137 15.52 11.57 9.30
C ASN A 137 14.06 11.33 9.65
N ALA A 138 13.55 10.10 9.47
CA ALA A 138 12.17 9.76 9.77
C ALA A 138 11.85 9.97 11.25
N ARG A 139 12.76 9.56 12.14
CA ARG A 139 12.62 9.77 13.58
C ARG A 139 12.67 11.26 13.95
N ALA A 140 13.61 12.01 13.40
CA ALA A 140 13.78 13.43 13.69
C ALA A 140 12.57 14.28 13.23
N LEU A 141 12.07 14.01 12.02
CA LEU A 141 11.01 14.79 11.38
C LEU A 141 9.61 14.43 11.90
N TYR A 142 9.29 13.14 11.95
CA TYR A 142 7.93 12.67 12.21
C TYR A 142 7.71 12.18 13.65
N LYS A 143 8.79 11.99 14.42
CA LYS A 143 8.76 11.59 15.84
C LYS A 143 7.85 10.38 16.14
N PRO A 144 7.88 9.29 15.35
CA PRO A 144 7.15 8.09 15.69
C PRO A 144 7.72 7.42 16.95
N GLU A 145 6.89 6.62 17.63
CA GLU A 145 7.35 5.76 18.73
C GLU A 145 7.80 4.38 18.22
N MET A 146 7.43 4.01 16.99
CA MET A 146 7.88 2.82 16.28
C MET A 146 7.99 3.09 14.77
N ILE A 147 9.02 2.51 14.11
CA ILE A 147 9.11 2.49 12.65
C ILE A 147 8.96 1.04 12.17
N ALA A 148 7.90 0.74 11.43
CA ALA A 148 7.66 -0.60 10.87
C ALA A 148 8.14 -0.67 9.43
N ILE A 149 9.12 -1.54 9.17
CA ILE A 149 9.94 -1.53 7.96
C ILE A 149 9.54 -2.68 7.02
N SER A 150 9.19 -2.36 5.79
CA SER A 150 8.94 -3.32 4.71
C SER A 150 9.80 -2.98 3.48
N THR A 151 9.67 -3.72 2.38
CA THR A 151 10.54 -3.56 1.20
C THR A 151 9.79 -3.40 -0.12
N THR A 152 10.38 -2.63 -1.02
CA THR A 152 10.03 -2.66 -2.45
C THR A 152 10.75 -3.80 -3.18
N CYS A 153 10.30 -4.15 -4.39
CA CYS A 153 10.98 -5.17 -5.19
C CYS A 153 12.43 -4.84 -5.54
N MET A 154 12.83 -3.57 -5.62
CA MET A 154 14.23 -3.22 -5.90
C MET A 154 15.15 -3.75 -4.80
N ALA A 155 14.84 -3.46 -3.54
CA ALA A 155 15.61 -3.91 -2.37
C ALA A 155 15.66 -5.45 -2.28
N GLU A 156 14.56 -6.10 -2.62
CA GLU A 156 14.47 -7.58 -2.63
C GLU A 156 15.33 -8.20 -3.73
N VAL A 157 15.36 -7.62 -4.93
CA VAL A 157 16.14 -8.15 -6.06
C VAL A 157 17.64 -8.02 -5.84
N ILE A 158 18.09 -6.89 -5.27
CA ILE A 158 19.51 -6.70 -4.96
C ILE A 158 19.95 -7.48 -3.70
N GLY A 159 18.99 -7.95 -2.89
CA GLY A 159 19.25 -8.82 -1.74
C GLY A 159 19.67 -8.07 -0.48
N ASP A 160 19.11 -6.89 -0.23
CA ASP A 160 19.41 -6.11 0.98
C ASP A 160 18.93 -6.86 2.24
N ASP A 161 19.83 -7.10 3.20
CA ASP A 161 19.51 -7.71 4.49
C ASP A 161 18.99 -6.66 5.48
N LEU A 162 17.67 -6.57 5.61
CA LEU A 162 17.01 -5.62 6.52
C LEU A 162 17.49 -5.77 7.97
N ASN A 163 17.63 -7.00 8.46
CA ASN A 163 18.04 -7.27 9.83
C ASN A 163 19.44 -6.70 10.08
N ALA A 164 20.39 -7.01 9.19
CA ALA A 164 21.74 -6.50 9.29
C ALA A 164 21.78 -4.96 9.18
N PHE A 165 21.02 -4.37 8.27
CA PHE A 165 21.01 -2.93 8.06
C PHE A 165 20.44 -2.18 9.26
N ILE A 166 19.33 -2.64 9.83
CA ILE A 166 18.71 -2.06 11.02
C ILE A 166 19.64 -2.19 12.23
N ASN A 167 20.23 -3.36 12.45
CA ASN A 167 21.17 -3.58 13.55
C ASN A 167 22.41 -2.69 13.43
N ASN A 168 22.94 -2.50 12.22
CA ASN A 168 24.05 -1.59 11.99
C ASN A 168 23.65 -0.11 12.19
N ALA A 169 22.43 0.27 11.80
CA ALA A 169 21.91 1.63 12.03
C ALA A 169 21.87 1.96 13.52
N LYS A 170 21.35 1.03 14.33
CA LYS A 170 21.36 1.13 15.80
C LYS A 170 22.78 1.16 16.35
N LYS A 171 23.64 0.21 15.94
CA LYS A 171 25.03 0.10 16.40
C LYS A 171 25.85 1.36 16.14
N ASN A 172 25.62 2.01 15.00
CA ASN A 172 26.32 3.24 14.60
C ASN A 172 25.65 4.52 15.14
N GLY A 173 24.59 4.40 15.93
CA GLY A 173 23.97 5.53 16.63
C GLY A 173 23.01 6.39 15.80
N HIS A 174 22.59 5.93 14.61
CA HIS A 174 21.59 6.65 13.80
C HIS A 174 20.21 6.69 14.48
N ILE A 175 19.89 5.64 15.24
CA ILE A 175 18.72 5.55 16.11
C ILE A 175 19.08 4.84 17.43
N PRO A 176 18.33 5.08 18.53
CA PRO A 176 18.56 4.40 19.80
C PRO A 176 18.42 2.89 19.70
N GLN A 177 19.16 2.16 20.53
CA GLN A 177 19.16 0.70 20.55
C GLN A 177 17.78 0.10 20.88
N ASP A 178 17.10 0.72 21.83
CA ASP A 178 15.78 0.37 22.34
C ASP A 178 14.63 0.88 21.46
N PHE A 179 14.91 1.71 20.45
CA PHE A 179 13.88 2.23 19.55
C PHE A 179 13.24 1.09 18.72
N PRO A 180 11.90 0.90 18.76
CA PRO A 180 11.22 -0.18 18.04
C PRO A 180 11.34 -0.08 16.50
N THR A 181 11.91 -1.12 15.90
CA THR A 181 12.09 -1.24 14.44
C THR A 181 11.76 -2.64 13.92
N PRO A 182 10.51 -3.13 14.08
CA PRO A 182 10.10 -4.39 13.47
C PRO A 182 10.20 -4.30 11.95
N PHE A 183 10.52 -5.41 11.30
CA PHE A 183 10.69 -5.44 9.86
C PHE A 183 10.15 -6.73 9.24
N ALA A 184 9.86 -6.68 7.95
CA ALA A 184 9.51 -7.84 7.14
C ALA A 184 9.96 -7.68 5.68
N HIS A 185 10.41 -8.78 5.07
CA HIS A 185 10.63 -8.82 3.63
C HIS A 185 9.29 -8.97 2.89
N THR A 186 9.02 -8.07 1.94
CA THR A 186 7.74 -7.99 1.24
C THR A 186 7.88 -7.97 -0.29
N PRO A 187 8.43 -9.02 -0.92
CA PRO A 187 8.65 -9.07 -2.36
C PRO A 187 7.35 -9.01 -3.16
N SER A 188 7.22 -7.98 -4.00
CA SER A 188 6.00 -7.72 -4.79
C SER A 188 5.68 -8.81 -5.82
N PHE A 189 6.68 -9.61 -6.20
CA PHE A 189 6.57 -10.72 -7.15
C PHE A 189 6.13 -12.04 -6.50
N VAL A 190 5.88 -12.06 -5.19
CA VAL A 190 5.31 -13.22 -4.47
C VAL A 190 3.92 -12.85 -3.96
N GLY A 191 2.94 -13.73 -4.13
CA GLY A 191 1.59 -13.56 -3.56
C GLY A 191 0.90 -12.26 -3.98
N SER A 192 0.43 -11.49 -2.99
CA SER A 192 -0.22 -10.19 -3.18
C SER A 192 -0.19 -9.34 -1.89
N HIS A 193 -0.83 -8.17 -1.90
CA HIS A 193 -1.00 -7.29 -0.72
C HIS A 193 -1.37 -8.01 0.59
N VAL A 194 -2.26 -9.01 0.58
CA VAL A 194 -2.62 -9.74 1.82
C VAL A 194 -1.44 -10.53 2.41
N THR A 195 -0.53 -11.03 1.56
CA THR A 195 0.71 -11.69 1.99
C THR A 195 1.65 -10.70 2.67
N GLY A 196 1.73 -9.48 2.15
CA GLY A 196 2.55 -8.44 2.78
C GLY A 196 1.99 -7.94 4.11
N TRP A 197 0.66 -7.96 4.27
CA TRP A 197 0.02 -7.69 5.57
C TRP A 197 0.43 -8.74 6.60
N ASP A 198 0.33 -10.03 6.24
CA ASP A 198 0.71 -11.15 7.10
C ASP A 198 2.20 -11.11 7.47
N ASN A 199 3.08 -10.93 6.49
CA ASN A 199 4.52 -10.80 6.72
C ASN A 199 4.85 -9.67 7.70
N MET A 200 4.22 -8.50 7.55
CA MET A 200 4.47 -7.36 8.43
C MET A 200 3.93 -7.61 9.84
N PHE A 201 2.73 -8.16 9.96
CA PHE A 201 2.12 -8.49 11.23
C PHE A 201 2.98 -9.49 12.02
N GLU A 202 3.44 -10.54 11.35
CA GLU A 202 4.31 -11.55 11.93
C GLU A 202 5.65 -10.93 12.38
N GLY A 203 6.26 -10.09 11.56
CA GLY A 203 7.49 -9.36 11.89
C GLY A 203 7.34 -8.47 13.14
N ILE A 204 6.20 -7.79 13.28
CA ILE A 204 5.88 -7.00 14.48
C ILE A 204 5.72 -7.89 15.71
N LEU A 205 4.95 -8.98 15.61
CA LEU A 205 4.77 -9.89 16.73
C LEU A 205 6.09 -10.54 17.17
N ARG A 206 6.92 -10.98 16.21
CA ARG A 206 8.25 -11.52 16.52
C ARG A 206 9.11 -10.52 17.27
N TYR A 207 9.14 -9.26 16.82
CA TYR A 207 9.92 -8.20 17.44
C TYR A 207 9.60 -8.04 18.93
N PHE A 208 8.31 -8.05 19.29
CA PHE A 208 7.87 -7.82 20.66
C PHE A 208 7.80 -9.06 21.55
N THR A 209 7.83 -10.27 20.98
CA THR A 209 7.51 -11.48 21.76
C THR A 209 8.54 -12.59 21.70
N LEU A 210 9.29 -12.74 20.59
CA LEU A 210 10.09 -13.94 20.33
C LEU A 210 11.10 -14.26 21.46
N ASN A 211 11.75 -13.22 21.98
CA ASN A 211 12.77 -13.35 23.03
C ASN A 211 12.22 -13.20 24.46
N GLU A 212 10.92 -12.98 24.60
CA GLU A 212 10.27 -12.61 25.87
C GLU A 212 9.28 -13.70 26.37
N MET A 213 9.39 -14.93 25.86
CA MET A 213 8.39 -15.99 26.07
C MET A 213 8.49 -16.71 27.41
N ALA A 214 9.63 -16.69 28.09
CA ALA A 214 9.92 -17.55 29.25
C ALA A 214 8.85 -17.49 30.36
N ASP A 215 8.33 -16.29 30.63
CA ASP A 215 7.34 -16.06 31.69
C ASP A 215 5.90 -15.92 31.17
N LYS A 216 5.66 -16.17 29.87
CA LYS A 216 4.34 -15.99 29.24
C LYS A 216 3.53 -17.28 29.33
N LYS A 217 2.25 -17.15 29.67
CA LYS A 217 1.31 -18.28 29.80
C LYS A 217 0.00 -17.95 29.07
N PRO A 218 -0.47 -18.81 28.14
CA PRO A 218 -1.76 -18.62 27.51
C PRO A 218 -2.88 -18.46 28.54
N GLY A 219 -3.75 -17.46 28.34
CA GLY A 219 -4.89 -17.17 29.22
C GLY A 219 -4.58 -16.40 30.50
N SER A 220 -3.31 -16.11 30.82
CA SER A 220 -2.95 -15.46 32.10
C SER A 220 -3.47 -14.03 32.26
N ASN A 221 -3.70 -13.30 31.17
CA ASN A 221 -4.28 -11.96 31.18
C ASN A 221 -5.81 -11.94 31.01
N GLY A 222 -6.45 -13.11 30.81
CA GLY A 222 -7.89 -13.24 30.63
C GLY A 222 -8.46 -12.64 29.33
N LYS A 223 -7.62 -12.24 28.36
CA LYS A 223 -8.05 -11.54 27.14
C LYS A 223 -8.02 -12.44 25.90
N LEU A 224 -8.79 -12.03 24.88
CA LEU A 224 -8.66 -12.53 23.51
C LEU A 224 -7.88 -11.56 22.62
N ASN A 225 -6.96 -12.09 21.82
CA ASN A 225 -6.31 -11.32 20.76
C ASN A 225 -7.15 -11.40 19.49
N ILE A 226 -7.37 -10.26 18.84
CA ILE A 226 -8.06 -10.17 17.55
C ILE A 226 -7.06 -9.71 16.50
N VAL A 227 -6.97 -10.45 15.40
CA VAL A 227 -6.11 -10.15 14.25
C VAL A 227 -7.04 -9.96 13.04
N PRO A 228 -7.19 -8.73 12.51
CA PRO A 228 -8.20 -8.44 11.49
C PRO A 228 -7.79 -8.87 10.08
N GLY A 229 -6.48 -9.01 9.82
CA GLY A 229 -5.97 -9.13 8.46
C GLY A 229 -6.03 -7.80 7.70
N PHE A 230 -5.85 -7.88 6.38
CA PHE A 230 -6.01 -6.73 5.50
C PHE A 230 -7.49 -6.35 5.38
N GLU A 231 -7.91 -5.31 6.11
CA GLU A 231 -9.30 -4.86 6.18
C GLU A 231 -9.39 -3.36 5.87
N THR A 232 -10.33 -2.96 5.02
CA THR A 232 -10.46 -1.58 4.51
C THR A 232 -11.83 -0.97 4.73
N TYR A 233 -12.70 -1.63 5.49
CA TYR A 233 -13.94 -1.08 6.02
C TYR A 233 -13.78 -0.74 7.50
N LEU A 234 -13.83 0.55 7.83
CA LEU A 234 -13.78 1.03 9.21
C LEU A 234 -14.86 0.40 10.10
N GLY A 235 -16.05 0.19 9.54
CA GLY A 235 -17.15 -0.47 10.23
C GLY A 235 -16.84 -1.90 10.70
N ASN A 236 -15.91 -2.61 10.06
CA ASN A 236 -15.55 -3.98 10.41
C ASN A 236 -14.71 -4.03 11.70
N PHE A 237 -13.76 -3.10 11.88
CA PHE A 237 -13.04 -2.92 13.15
C PHE A 237 -14.03 -2.56 14.28
N ARG A 238 -14.86 -1.55 14.03
CA ARG A 238 -15.84 -1.00 14.98
C ARG A 238 -16.84 -2.06 15.45
N VAL A 239 -17.40 -2.87 14.55
CA VAL A 239 -18.42 -3.87 14.90
C VAL A 239 -17.85 -4.99 15.75
N ILE A 240 -16.64 -5.48 15.46
CA ILE A 240 -16.00 -6.52 16.26
C ILE A 240 -15.75 -6.02 17.67
N LYS A 241 -15.17 -4.83 17.81
CA LYS A 241 -14.94 -4.17 19.09
C LYS A 241 -16.22 -3.99 19.90
N ARG A 242 -17.28 -3.49 19.25
CA ARG A 242 -18.60 -3.29 19.85
C ARG A 242 -19.24 -4.60 20.33
N MET A 243 -19.20 -5.67 19.52
CA MET A 243 -19.75 -6.98 19.90
C MET A 243 -19.00 -7.59 21.08
N LEU A 244 -17.67 -7.54 21.10
CA LEU A 244 -16.86 -8.06 22.21
C LEU A 244 -17.14 -7.29 23.52
N THR A 245 -17.27 -5.96 23.44
CA THR A 245 -17.67 -5.13 24.57
C THR A 245 -19.07 -5.49 25.07
N GLU A 246 -20.06 -5.65 24.19
CA GLU A 246 -21.44 -6.05 24.56
C GLU A 246 -21.48 -7.44 25.23
N MET A 247 -20.58 -8.34 24.84
CA MET A 247 -20.45 -9.67 25.46
C MET A 247 -19.68 -9.64 26.80
N GLY A 248 -19.11 -8.51 27.19
CA GLY A 248 -18.24 -8.42 28.37
C GLY A 248 -16.94 -9.21 28.22
N VAL A 249 -16.44 -9.37 27.00
CA VAL A 249 -15.18 -10.09 26.70
C VAL A 249 -14.05 -9.07 26.59
N ASP A 250 -13.04 -9.18 27.45
CA ASP A 250 -11.83 -8.37 27.33
C ASP A 250 -11.00 -8.82 26.12
N TYR A 251 -10.54 -7.87 25.33
CA TYR A 251 -9.77 -8.15 24.11
C TYR A 251 -8.58 -7.20 23.91
N THR A 252 -7.73 -7.56 22.97
CA THR A 252 -6.68 -6.71 22.40
C THR A 252 -6.72 -6.83 20.89
N PHE A 253 -6.93 -5.70 20.23
CA PHE A 253 -6.97 -5.64 18.77
C PHE A 253 -5.55 -5.37 18.26
N LEU A 254 -4.98 -6.33 17.52
CA LEU A 254 -3.59 -6.28 17.07
C LEU A 254 -3.57 -5.82 15.61
N SER A 255 -3.11 -4.58 15.39
CA SER A 255 -3.32 -3.78 14.16
C SER A 255 -4.75 -3.23 14.05
N ASP A 256 -4.98 -2.03 14.61
CA ASP A 256 -6.26 -1.33 14.60
C ASP A 256 -6.10 0.11 14.05
N PRO A 257 -6.26 0.32 12.73
CA PRO A 257 -6.05 1.61 12.09
C PRO A 257 -7.30 2.50 12.08
N GLU A 258 -8.38 2.13 12.77
CA GLU A 258 -9.68 2.82 12.57
C GLU A 258 -9.66 4.31 12.93
N GLU A 259 -8.84 4.70 13.92
CA GLU A 259 -8.72 6.08 14.38
C GLU A 259 -7.85 6.92 13.44
N VAL A 260 -6.70 6.38 12.99
CA VAL A 260 -5.78 7.11 12.09
C VAL A 260 -6.36 7.26 10.67
N LEU A 261 -7.37 6.44 10.32
CA LEU A 261 -8.09 6.48 9.06
C LEU A 261 -9.48 7.13 9.16
N ASP A 262 -9.77 7.87 10.24
CA ASP A 262 -11.02 8.64 10.41
C ASP A 262 -10.83 9.80 11.40
N THR A 263 -9.83 10.66 11.15
CA THR A 263 -9.55 11.80 12.03
C THR A 263 -10.61 12.91 11.88
N PRO A 264 -10.99 13.63 12.96
CA PRO A 264 -12.08 14.62 12.93
C PRO A 264 -11.73 15.94 12.24
#